data_AF-A0A1G9GJH6-F1
#
_entry.id   AF-A0A1G9GJH6-F1
#
_cell.length_a   1.000
_cell.length_b   1.000
_cell.length_c   1.000
_cell.angle_alpha   90.00
_cell.angle_beta   90.00
_cell.angle_gamma   90.00
#
_symmetry.space_group_name_H-M   'P 1'
#
loop_
_entity.id
_entity.type
_entity.pdbx_description
1 polymer ?
#
loop_
_entity_poly.entity_id
_entity_poly.type
_entity_poly.pdbx_seq_one_letter_code
_entity_poly.pdbx_strand_id
1 'polypeptide(L)'
;MPPTQFGPRARTVAASALLGCAVAVIAVAVSQWLFGAELDPRDDALRRAAGIAFTDEARSTLFSVLPVALPALAAALAPDSRPGRVIGRLTRLVYFAYLVIGVLLASSAARYGFDGARQLAEEGQVFIGTRAAVERLVLDAVWLALAGIGLVFAGKARSRERTSTAEVVK
;
A
#
# COMPACT_ATOMS: atom_id res chain seq x y z
N MET A 1 -7.93 15.61 32.27
CA MET A 1 -8.81 15.79 31.10
C MET A 1 -9.34 14.43 30.69
N PRO A 2 -10.64 14.13 30.79
CA PRO A 2 -11.15 12.87 30.28
C PRO A 2 -10.98 12.87 28.75
N PRO A 3 -10.50 11.77 28.14
CA PRO A 3 -10.39 11.69 26.70
C PRO A 3 -11.78 11.85 26.11
N THR A 4 -11.93 12.82 25.21
CA THR A 4 -13.15 13.04 24.42
C THR A 4 -13.47 11.75 23.66
N GLN A 5 -14.34 10.92 24.25
CA GLN A 5 -14.79 9.70 23.61
C GLN A 5 -15.73 10.09 22.47
N PHE A 6 -15.18 10.17 21.26
CA PHE A 6 -15.98 10.31 20.05
C PHE A 6 -17.08 9.25 20.04
N GLY A 7 -18.32 9.68 19.79
CA GLY A 7 -19.46 8.77 19.70
C GLY A 7 -19.28 7.73 18.58
N PRO A 8 -19.97 6.58 18.64
CA PRO A 8 -19.77 5.47 17.69
C PRO A 8 -19.93 5.87 16.21
N ARG A 9 -20.83 6.83 15.94
CA ARG A 9 -21.03 7.39 14.59
C ARG A 9 -19.82 8.17 14.10
N ALA A 10 -19.28 9.08 14.93
CA ALA A 10 -18.11 9.88 14.59
C ALA A 10 -16.87 9.01 14.34
N ARG A 11 -16.67 7.95 15.14
CA ARG A 11 -15.59 6.97 14.93
C ARG A 11 -15.72 6.22 13.61
N THR A 12 -16.95 5.84 13.24
CA THR A 12 -17.23 5.17 11.97
C THR A 12 -16.94 6.10 10.78
N VAL A 13 -17.37 7.37 10.84
CA VAL A 13 -17.09 8.35 9.78
C VAL A 13 -15.59 8.58 9.63
N ALA A 14 -14.87 8.78 10.75
CA ALA A 14 -13.43 8.96 10.73
C ALA A 14 -12.69 7.75 10.15
N ALA A 15 -13.04 6.53 10.58
CA ALA A 15 -12.44 5.31 10.05
C ALA A 15 -12.70 5.12 8.54
N SER A 16 -13.92 5.42 8.08
CA SER A 16 -14.25 5.38 6.66
C SER A 16 -13.48 6.43 5.85
N ALA A 17 -13.34 7.65 6.37
CA ALA A 17 -12.57 8.71 5.73
C ALA A 17 -11.09 8.34 5.60
N LEU A 18 -10.49 7.76 6.65
CA LEU A 18 -9.11 7.27 6.62
C LEU A 18 -8.91 6.16 5.58
N LEU A 19 -9.84 5.21 5.48
CA LEU A 19 -9.80 4.19 4.42
C LEU A 19 -9.97 4.79 3.03
N GLY A 20 -10.89 5.74 2.87
CA GLY A 20 -11.08 6.47 1.61
C GLY A 20 -9.81 7.17 1.16
N CYS A 21 -9.13 7.87 2.07
CA CYS A 21 -7.84 8.51 1.79
C CYS A 21 -6.76 7.48 1.41
N ALA A 22 -6.68 6.35 2.11
CA ALA A 22 -5.72 5.29 1.78
C ALA A 22 -5.94 4.75 0.36
N VAL A 23 -7.20 4.49 0.00
CA VAL A 23 -7.59 4.05 -1.35
C VAL A 23 -7.24 5.10 -2.39
N ALA A 24 -7.50 6.37 -2.12
CA ALA A 24 -7.16 7.46 -3.04
C ALA A 24 -5.66 7.54 -3.30
N VAL A 25 -4.81 7.43 -2.26
CA VAL A 25 -3.35 7.44 -2.43
C VAL A 25 -2.88 6.25 -3.26
N ILE A 26 -3.41 5.04 -3.00
CA ILE A 26 -3.08 3.85 -3.80
C ILE A 26 -3.52 4.04 -5.26
N ALA A 27 -4.72 4.59 -5.48
CA ALA A 27 -5.23 4.85 -6.83
C ALA A 27 -4.40 5.89 -7.58
N VAL A 28 -3.92 6.94 -6.90
CA VAL A 28 -3.00 7.93 -7.47
C VAL A 28 -1.68 7.26 -7.88
N ALA A 29 -1.10 6.43 -7.02
CA ALA A 29 0.12 5.70 -7.35
C ALA A 29 -0.06 4.76 -8.55
N VAL A 30 -1.18 4.03 -8.61
CA VAL A 30 -1.51 3.18 -9.76
C VAL A 30 -1.73 4.01 -11.02
N SER A 31 -2.38 5.16 -10.90
CA SER A 31 -2.57 6.08 -12.03
C SER A 31 -1.24 6.60 -12.54
N GLN A 32 -0.33 7.06 -11.67
CA GLN A 32 1.01 7.49 -12.06
C GLN A 32 1.79 6.36 -12.77
N TRP A 33 1.65 5.13 -12.28
CA TRP A 33 2.32 3.97 -12.86
C TRP A 33 1.76 3.57 -14.23
N LEU A 34 0.44 3.58 -14.41
CA LEU A 34 -0.23 3.03 -15.59
C LEU A 34 -0.66 4.09 -16.63
N PHE A 35 -1.17 5.24 -16.18
CA PHE A 35 -1.64 6.28 -17.09
C PHE A 35 -0.44 7.04 -17.69
N GLY A 36 -0.22 6.78 -18.97
CA GLY A 36 0.82 7.38 -19.81
C GLY A 36 1.81 6.37 -20.40
N ALA A 37 1.73 5.08 -20.03
CA ALA A 37 2.52 4.01 -20.66
C ALA A 37 2.11 3.75 -22.13
N GLU A 38 0.98 4.30 -22.56
CA GLU A 38 0.42 4.12 -23.90
C GLU A 38 0.62 5.34 -24.83
N LEU A 39 1.13 6.46 -24.30
CA LEU A 39 1.23 7.71 -25.08
C LEU A 39 2.60 7.92 -25.73
N ASP A 40 3.66 7.31 -25.19
CA ASP A 40 5.01 7.30 -25.78
C ASP A 40 5.62 5.89 -25.63
N PRO A 41 6.01 5.21 -26.73
CA PRO A 41 6.65 3.89 -26.69
C PRO A 41 8.03 3.89 -26.01
N ARG A 42 8.57 5.06 -25.66
CA ARG A 42 9.77 5.18 -24.82
C ARG A 42 9.44 5.19 -23.33
N ASP A 43 8.18 5.33 -22.94
CA ASP A 43 7.76 5.55 -21.56
C ASP A 43 7.03 4.32 -20.97
N ASP A 44 7.73 3.18 -21.01
CA ASP A 44 7.19 1.89 -20.59
C ASP A 44 7.00 1.77 -19.06
N ALA A 45 6.01 0.97 -18.65
CA ALA A 45 5.65 0.72 -17.25
C ALA A 45 6.82 0.22 -16.36
N LEU A 46 7.86 -0.37 -16.97
CA LEU A 46 9.08 -0.82 -16.27
C LEU A 46 10.04 0.34 -15.95
N ARG A 47 10.24 1.27 -16.89
CA ARG A 47 11.07 2.48 -16.71
C ARG A 47 10.47 3.41 -15.65
N ARG A 48 9.15 3.49 -15.70
CA ARG A 48 8.27 4.19 -14.77
C ARG A 48 8.31 3.63 -13.35
N ALA A 49 8.14 2.31 -13.21
CA ALA A 49 8.34 1.64 -11.91
C ALA A 49 9.74 1.90 -11.33
N ALA A 50 10.77 2.03 -12.17
CA ALA A 50 12.13 2.35 -11.75
C ALA A 50 12.37 3.83 -11.41
N GLY A 51 11.41 4.72 -11.70
CA GLY A 51 11.45 6.15 -11.40
C GLY A 51 12.39 6.95 -12.29
N ILE A 52 12.54 6.56 -13.58
CA ILE A 52 13.43 7.24 -14.52
C ILE A 52 12.71 8.30 -15.38
N ALA A 53 11.37 8.26 -15.45
CA ALA A 53 10.61 9.36 -16.06
C ALA A 53 10.56 10.57 -15.12
N PHE A 54 10.79 11.78 -15.67
CA PHE A 54 10.90 13.06 -14.94
C PHE A 54 9.67 13.44 -14.09
N THR A 55 8.55 12.74 -14.22
CA THR A 55 7.28 13.00 -13.53
C THR A 55 6.76 11.81 -12.72
N ASP A 56 7.49 10.70 -12.64
CA ASP A 56 6.95 9.47 -12.06
C ASP A 56 7.27 9.31 -10.57
N GLU A 57 6.29 9.67 -9.75
CA GLU A 57 6.29 9.55 -8.29
C GLU A 57 5.49 8.33 -7.80
N ALA A 58 5.12 7.38 -8.68
CA ALA A 58 4.28 6.24 -8.29
C ALA A 58 4.89 5.44 -7.14
N ARG A 59 6.20 5.22 -7.19
CA ARG A 59 6.94 4.48 -6.17
C ARG A 59 7.00 5.22 -4.83
N SER A 60 7.33 6.51 -4.84
CA SER A 60 7.40 7.33 -3.61
C SER A 60 6.02 7.53 -2.99
N THR A 61 4.98 7.64 -3.82
CA THR A 61 3.59 7.77 -3.38
C THR A 61 3.09 6.47 -2.73
N LEU A 62 3.35 5.32 -3.36
CA LEU A 62 2.93 4.01 -2.86
C LEU A 62 3.73 3.60 -1.61
N PHE A 63 5.05 3.71 -1.62
CA PHE A 63 5.91 3.37 -0.48
C PHE A 63 6.08 4.54 0.50
N SER A 64 4.95 5.14 0.86
CA SER A 64 4.87 6.19 1.87
C SER A 64 4.16 5.70 3.14
N VAL A 65 4.19 6.52 4.19
CA VAL A 65 3.54 6.21 5.46
C VAL A 65 2.01 6.10 5.30
N LEU A 66 1.40 6.86 4.39
CA LEU A 66 -0.06 7.02 4.32
C LEU A 66 -0.79 5.71 3.98
N PRO A 67 -0.44 4.95 2.92
CA PRO A 67 -1.11 3.70 2.58
C PRO A 67 -1.01 2.62 3.66
N VAL A 68 0.01 2.69 4.53
CA VAL A 68 0.23 1.71 5.60
C VAL A 68 -0.41 2.13 6.92
N ALA A 69 -0.30 3.41 7.29
CA ALA A 69 -0.79 3.91 8.57
C ALA A 69 -2.30 4.18 8.58
N LEU A 70 -2.86 4.73 7.49
CA LEU A 70 -4.28 5.09 7.43
C LEU A 70 -5.21 3.88 7.63
N PRO A 71 -4.99 2.70 7.00
CA PRO A 71 -5.83 1.54 7.25
C PRO A 71 -5.68 0.97 8.68
N ALA A 72 -4.48 1.08 9.29
CA ALA A 72 -4.26 0.70 10.69
C ALA A 72 -5.04 1.60 11.65
N LEU A 73 -4.98 2.91 11.45
CA LEU A 73 -5.74 3.89 12.23
C LEU A 73 -7.24 3.68 12.06
N ALA A 74 -7.71 3.40 10.84
CA ALA A 74 -9.11 3.09 10.58
C ALA A 74 -9.57 1.83 11.33
N ALA A 75 -8.75 0.78 11.35
CA ALA A 75 -9.06 -0.44 12.11
C ALA A 75 -9.04 -0.19 13.63
N ALA A 76 -8.13 0.64 14.13
CA ALA A 76 -8.08 0.99 15.55
C ALA A 76 -9.28 1.85 16.00
N LEU A 77 -9.84 2.66 15.11
CA LEU A 77 -11.03 3.49 15.36
C LEU A 77 -12.35 2.74 15.14
N ALA A 78 -12.33 1.58 14.48
CA ALA A 78 -13.53 0.82 14.14
C ALA A 78 -14.28 0.40 15.42
N PRO A 79 -15.59 0.69 15.54
CA PRO A 79 -16.37 0.27 16.71
C PRO A 79 -16.65 -1.25 16.68
N ASP A 80 -16.83 -1.89 17.84
CA ASP A 80 -17.15 -3.35 17.96
C ASP A 80 -18.56 -3.75 17.48
N SER A 81 -19.17 -2.93 16.61
CA SER A 81 -20.49 -3.11 16.05
C SER A 81 -20.43 -3.56 14.58
N ARG A 82 -21.59 -3.89 13.98
CA ARG A 82 -21.69 -4.27 12.55
C ARG A 82 -20.89 -3.37 11.59
N PRO A 83 -20.93 -2.02 11.66
CA PRO A 83 -20.14 -1.17 10.77
C PRO A 83 -18.63 -1.35 10.94
N GLY A 84 -18.13 -1.58 12.16
CA GLY A 84 -16.70 -1.85 12.36
C GLY A 84 -16.25 -3.17 11.76
N ARG A 85 -17.12 -4.18 11.66
CA ARG A 85 -16.82 -5.42 10.92
C ARG A 85 -16.64 -5.17 9.42
N VAL A 86 -17.41 -4.25 8.85
CA VAL A 86 -17.27 -3.86 7.43
C VAL A 86 -15.95 -3.12 7.23
N ILE A 87 -15.65 -2.15 8.10
CA ILE A 87 -14.37 -1.42 8.11
C ILE A 87 -13.19 -2.39 8.21
N GLY A 88 -13.23 -3.35 9.14
CA GLY A 88 -12.15 -4.34 9.28
C GLY A 88 -11.95 -5.23 8.04
N ARG A 89 -13.03 -5.58 7.31
CA ARG A 89 -12.92 -6.29 6.02
C ARG A 89 -12.31 -5.41 4.94
N LEU A 90 -12.75 -4.15 4.86
CA LEU A 90 -12.21 -3.18 3.90
C LEU A 90 -10.74 -2.90 4.17
N THR A 91 -10.31 -2.70 5.43
CA THR A 91 -8.91 -2.55 5.81
C THR A 91 -8.05 -3.70 5.29
N ARG A 92 -8.50 -4.95 5.42
CA ARG A 92 -7.76 -6.11 4.89
C ARG A 92 -7.68 -6.09 3.37
N LEU A 93 -8.77 -5.73 2.70
CA LEU A 93 -8.80 -5.64 1.24
C LEU A 93 -7.84 -4.55 0.75
N VAL A 94 -7.80 -3.40 1.43
CA VAL A 94 -6.87 -2.31 1.14
C VAL A 94 -5.42 -2.76 1.35
N TYR A 95 -5.09 -3.42 2.47
CA TYR A 95 -3.75 -3.98 2.68
C TYR A 95 -3.37 -5.04 1.65
N PHE A 96 -4.30 -5.91 1.29
CA PHE A 96 -4.06 -6.94 0.28
C PHE A 96 -3.81 -6.31 -1.10
N ALA A 97 -4.63 -5.34 -1.50
CA ALA A 97 -4.44 -4.59 -2.73
C ALA A 97 -3.10 -3.85 -2.74
N TYR A 98 -2.75 -3.19 -1.63
CA TYR A 98 -1.46 -2.55 -1.45
C TYR A 98 -0.29 -3.52 -1.66
N LEU A 99 -0.34 -4.70 -1.05
CA LEU A 99 0.70 -5.72 -1.19
C LEU A 99 0.84 -6.20 -2.64
N VAL A 100 -0.28 -6.49 -3.31
CA VAL A 100 -0.27 -6.95 -4.70
C VAL A 100 0.35 -5.88 -5.61
N ILE A 101 -0.14 -4.64 -5.51
CA ILE A 101 0.34 -3.53 -6.32
C ILE A 101 1.81 -3.23 -6.00
N GLY A 102 2.18 -3.18 -4.72
CA GLY A 102 3.55 -2.90 -4.29
C GLY A 102 4.53 -3.98 -4.72
N VAL A 103 4.18 -5.27 -4.67
CA VAL A 103 5.03 -6.35 -5.19
C VAL A 103 5.21 -6.22 -6.70
N LEU A 104 4.15 -5.94 -7.45
CA LEU A 104 4.23 -5.74 -8.89
C LEU A 104 5.12 -4.55 -9.25
N LEU A 105 4.97 -3.43 -8.53
CA LEU A 105 5.75 -2.22 -8.77
C LEU A 105 7.23 -2.42 -8.37
N ALA A 106 7.50 -3.00 -7.20
CA ALA A 106 8.86 -3.30 -6.73
C ALA A 106 9.59 -4.30 -7.66
N SER A 107 8.90 -5.36 -8.11
CA SER A 107 9.49 -6.34 -9.01
C SER A 107 9.74 -5.77 -10.41
N SER A 108 8.84 -4.91 -10.89
CA SER A 108 9.01 -4.17 -12.15
C SER A 108 10.22 -3.23 -12.09
N ALA A 109 10.33 -2.46 -10.99
CA ALA A 109 11.45 -1.57 -10.74
C ALA A 109 12.79 -2.32 -10.62
N ALA A 110 12.79 -3.46 -9.92
CA ALA A 110 13.97 -4.29 -9.75
C ALA A 110 14.43 -4.89 -11.07
N ARG A 111 13.50 -5.44 -11.87
CA ARG A 111 13.82 -5.99 -13.20
C ARG A 111 14.52 -4.96 -14.07
N TYR A 112 13.98 -3.74 -14.12
CA TYR A 112 14.60 -2.66 -14.89
C TYR A 112 15.93 -2.21 -14.29
N GLY A 113 16.01 -2.07 -12.95
CA GLY A 113 17.22 -1.65 -12.24
C GLY A 113 18.40 -2.62 -12.34
N PHE A 114 18.14 -3.94 -12.43
CA PHE A 114 19.18 -4.95 -12.64
C PHE A 114 19.56 -5.14 -14.11
N ASP A 115 18.71 -4.70 -15.05
CA ASP A 115 18.95 -4.82 -16.48
C ASP A 115 19.73 -3.62 -17.03
N GLY A 116 21.02 -3.58 -16.69
CA GLY A 116 21.93 -2.53 -17.15
C GLY A 116 22.11 -2.50 -18.67
N ALA A 117 21.95 -3.65 -19.35
CA ALA A 117 22.04 -3.73 -20.82
C ALA A 117 20.85 -3.02 -21.48
N ARG A 118 19.64 -3.21 -20.94
CA ARG A 118 18.44 -2.51 -21.39
C ARG A 118 18.52 -1.01 -21.09
N GLN A 119 18.99 -0.59 -19.92
CA GLN A 119 19.22 0.82 -19.61
C GLN A 119 20.22 1.46 -20.59
N LEU A 120 21.31 0.76 -20.91
CA LEU A 120 22.29 1.25 -21.87
C LEU A 120 21.71 1.38 -23.28
N ALA A 121 20.87 0.42 -23.70
CA ALA A 121 20.22 0.41 -25.01
C ALA A 121 19.12 1.47 -25.15
N GLU A 122 18.35 1.72 -24.09
CA GLU A 122 17.22 2.65 -24.09
C GLU A 122 17.61 4.09 -23.71
N GLU A 123 18.63 4.28 -22.88
CA GLU A 123 18.99 5.58 -22.30
C GLU A 123 20.42 6.04 -22.62
N GLY A 124 21.24 5.17 -23.24
CA GLY A 124 22.63 5.46 -23.60
C GLY A 124 23.61 5.43 -22.41
N GLN A 125 23.12 5.26 -21.19
CA GLN A 125 23.93 5.12 -19.97
C GLN A 125 23.15 4.35 -18.88
N VAL A 126 23.86 3.83 -17.88
CA VAL A 126 23.25 3.13 -16.74
C VAL A 126 22.95 4.14 -15.65
N PHE A 127 21.66 4.46 -15.46
CA PHE A 127 21.21 5.41 -14.44
C PHE A 127 21.04 4.75 -13.06
N ILE A 128 20.65 3.47 -13.02
CA ILE A 128 20.49 2.73 -11.76
C ILE A 128 21.57 1.67 -11.67
N GLY A 129 22.57 1.94 -10.83
CA GLY A 129 23.57 0.95 -10.47
C GLY A 129 22.95 -0.20 -9.64
N THR A 130 23.55 -1.39 -9.73
CA THR A 130 23.10 -2.61 -9.04
C THR A 130 22.91 -2.41 -7.54
N ARG A 131 23.83 -1.67 -6.90
CA ARG A 131 23.73 -1.32 -5.47
C ARG A 131 22.49 -0.48 -5.16
N ALA A 132 22.23 0.55 -5.95
CA ALA A 132 21.06 1.41 -5.76
C ALA A 132 19.76 0.64 -6.02
N ALA A 133 19.74 -0.28 -7.01
CA ALA A 133 18.61 -1.18 -7.24
C ALA A 133 18.32 -2.06 -6.01
N VAL A 134 19.36 -2.63 -5.40
CA VAL A 134 19.23 -3.44 -4.16
C VAL A 134 18.75 -2.58 -2.98
N GLU A 135 19.37 -1.42 -2.72
CA GLU A 135 18.98 -0.53 -1.61
C GLU A 135 17.51 -0.14 -1.73
N ARG A 136 17.07 0.23 -2.94
CA ARG A 136 15.69 0.56 -3.21
C ARG A 136 14.75 -0.64 -3.05
N LEU A 137 15.14 -1.84 -3.49
CA LEU A 137 14.35 -3.07 -3.31
C LEU A 137 14.20 -3.46 -1.84
N VAL A 138 15.25 -3.28 -1.04
CA VAL A 138 15.22 -3.52 0.41
C VAL A 138 14.24 -2.56 1.08
N LEU A 139 14.25 -1.28 0.70
CA LEU A 139 13.29 -0.30 1.23
C LEU A 139 11.84 -0.66 0.88
N ASP A 140 11.55 -1.04 -0.36
CA ASP A 140 10.22 -1.51 -0.76
C ASP A 140 9.80 -2.75 0.05
N ALA A 141 10.72 -3.70 0.26
CA ALA A 141 10.46 -4.90 1.03
C ALA A 141 10.10 -4.60 2.49
N VAL A 142 10.70 -3.58 3.11
CA VAL A 142 10.33 -3.11 4.46
C VAL A 142 8.89 -2.62 4.48
N TRP A 143 8.48 -1.81 3.50
CA TRP A 143 7.10 -1.32 3.41
C TRP A 143 6.08 -2.44 3.20
N LEU A 144 6.40 -3.39 2.32
CA LEU A 144 5.58 -4.59 2.10
C LEU A 144 5.48 -5.44 3.38
N ALA A 145 6.58 -5.58 4.13
CA ALA A 145 6.56 -6.30 5.40
C ALA A 145 5.65 -5.60 6.43
N LEU A 146 5.73 -4.27 6.55
CA LEU A 146 4.85 -3.49 7.43
C LEU A 146 3.37 -3.64 7.06
N ALA A 147 3.04 -3.58 5.76
CA ALA A 147 1.68 -3.82 5.29
C ALA A 147 1.22 -5.27 5.55
N GLY A 148 2.09 -6.25 5.39
CA GLY A 148 1.82 -7.66 5.72
C GLY A 148 1.54 -7.86 7.21
N ILE A 149 2.31 -7.21 8.08
CA ILE A 149 2.07 -7.19 9.52
C ILE A 149 0.68 -6.59 9.81
N GLY A 150 0.36 -5.44 9.22
CA GLY A 150 -0.95 -4.79 9.33
C GLY A 150 -2.10 -5.72 8.92
N LEU A 151 -1.94 -6.44 7.81
CA LEU A 151 -2.91 -7.43 7.33
C LEU A 151 -3.11 -8.58 8.32
N VAL A 152 -2.03 -9.13 8.89
CA VAL A 152 -2.09 -10.22 9.88
C VAL A 152 -2.78 -9.77 11.17
N PHE A 153 -2.49 -8.56 11.66
CA PHE A 153 -3.14 -8.00 12.85
C PHE A 153 -4.62 -7.74 12.63
N ALA A 154 -4.98 -7.14 11.48
CA ALA A 154 -6.38 -7.00 11.08
C ALA A 154 -7.06 -8.39 10.97
N GLY A 155 -6.30 -9.42 10.60
CA GLY A 155 -6.62 -10.85 10.62
C GLY A 155 -7.04 -11.40 11.98
N LYS A 156 -6.16 -11.24 12.98
CA LYS A 156 -6.29 -11.80 14.34
C LYS A 156 -7.47 -11.25 15.14
N ALA A 157 -7.85 -9.98 14.95
CA ALA A 157 -9.00 -9.37 15.62
C ALA A 157 -10.30 -10.19 15.44
N ARG A 158 -10.50 -10.77 14.24
CA ARG A 158 -11.66 -11.63 13.92
C ARG A 158 -11.60 -13.01 14.58
N SER A 159 -10.40 -13.56 14.80
CA SER A 159 -10.26 -14.87 15.45
C SER A 159 -10.67 -14.77 16.91
N ARG A 160 -10.28 -13.69 17.60
CA ARG A 160 -10.65 -13.43 18.99
C ARG A 160 -12.17 -13.24 19.15
N GLU A 161 -12.82 -12.58 18.20
CA GLU A 161 -14.28 -12.37 18.16
C GLU A 161 -15.06 -13.69 17.95
N ARG A 162 -14.53 -14.61 17.13
CA ARG A 162 -15.12 -15.96 16.93
C ARG A 162 -15.00 -16.83 18.18
N THR A 163 -13.88 -16.76 18.89
CA THR A 163 -13.70 -17.54 20.12
C THR A 163 -14.59 -17.00 21.25
N SER A 164 -14.71 -15.67 21.39
CA SER A 164 -15.59 -15.04 22.38
C SER A 164 -17.08 -15.35 22.16
N THR A 165 -17.54 -15.38 20.89
CA THR A 165 -18.92 -15.78 20.59
C THR A 165 -19.19 -17.27 20.82
N ALA A 166 -18.17 -18.12 20.77
CA ALA A 166 -18.28 -19.54 21.10
C ALA A 166 -18.32 -19.81 22.62
N GLU A 167 -17.73 -18.93 23.44
CA GLU A 167 -17.79 -19.00 24.91
C GLU A 167 -19.15 -18.55 25.48
N VAL A 168 -19.82 -17.59 24.84
CA VAL A 168 -21.13 -17.07 25.30
C VAL A 168 -22.30 -18.04 25.01
N VAL A 169 -22.06 -19.09 24.22
CA VAL A 169 -23.09 -20.08 23.82
C VAL A 169 -22.97 -21.40 24.61
N LYS A 170 -22.09 -21.46 25.61
CA LYS A 170 -21.99 -22.59 26.56
C LYS A 170 -22.56 -22.20 27.92
#